data_AF-A0AB73T8S6-F1
#
_entry.id   AF-A0AB73T8S6-F1
#
_cell.length_a   1.000
_cell.length_b   1.000
_cell.length_c   1.000
_cell.angle_alpha   90.00
_cell.angle_beta   90.00
_cell.angle_gamma   90.00
#
_symmetry.space_group_name_H-M   'P 1'
#
loop_
_entity.id
_entity.type
_entity.pdbx_description
1 polymer ?
#
loop_
_entity_poly.entity_id
_entity_poly.type
_entity_poly.pdbx_seq_one_letter_code
_entity_poly.pdbx_strand_id
1 'polypeptide(L)' 'MAVMDGCESKFRTPVPEDMTCPVCGKTIEVFTVKGRVVEESKCECGYVVEPQEPDSPVVEKKEP' A
#
# COMPACT_ATOMS: atom_id res chain seq x y z
N MET A 1 14.11 -11.33 -31.58
CA MET A 1 13.60 -11.41 -30.20
C MET A 1 14.12 -10.19 -29.46
N ALA A 2 13.33 -9.12 -29.40
CA ALA A 2 13.72 -7.90 -28.71
C ALA A 2 13.34 -8.04 -27.24
N VAL A 3 14.29 -8.48 -26.42
CA VAL A 3 14.24 -8.34 -24.97
C VAL A 3 14.71 -6.92 -24.65
N MET A 4 13.79 -5.97 -24.68
CA MET A 4 14.01 -4.65 -24.10
C MET A 4 13.00 -4.54 -22.96
N ASP A 5 13.31 -5.27 -21.90
CA ASP A 5 12.67 -5.18 -20.58
C ASP A 5 13.02 -3.80 -20.02
N GLY A 6 12.33 -2.78 -20.52
CA GLY A 6 12.37 -1.42 -20.01
C GLY A 6 11.59 -1.35 -18.71
N CYS A 7 12.10 -1.98 -17.65
CA CYS A 7 11.54 -1.89 -16.30
C CYS A 7 12.47 -1.13 -15.34
N GLU A 8 13.19 -0.14 -15.85
CA GLU A 8 13.94 0.84 -15.04
C GLU A 8 13.02 1.93 -14.42
N SER A 9 11.77 1.60 -14.10
CA SER A 9 10.89 2.46 -13.29
C SER A 9 11.14 2.20 -11.80
N LYS A 10 12.35 2.57 -11.39
CA LYS A 10 12.76 2.72 -10.00
C LYS A 10 11.76 3.60 -9.21
N PHE A 11 11.00 2.95 -8.33
CA PHE A 11 10.64 3.41 -6.99
C PHE A 11 9.82 4.71 -6.84
N ARG A 12 8.47 4.61 -6.81
CA ARG A 12 7.58 5.38 -5.89
C ARG A 12 6.08 5.19 -6.14
N THR A 13 5.66 4.66 -7.28
CA THR A 13 4.23 4.51 -7.57
C THR A 13 3.64 3.37 -6.75
N PRO A 14 2.57 3.61 -5.97
CA PRO A 14 1.84 2.54 -5.31
C PRO A 14 1.32 1.55 -6.36
N VAL A 15 1.53 0.26 -6.11
CA VAL A 15 1.03 -0.84 -6.94
C VAL A 15 -0.34 -1.23 -6.39
N PRO A 16 -1.42 -1.12 -7.18
CA PRO A 16 -2.71 -1.68 -6.79
C PRO A 16 -2.61 -3.20 -6.79
N GLU A 17 -2.92 -3.83 -5.66
CA GLU A 17 -3.07 -5.26 -5.49
C GLU A 17 -4.49 -5.57 -5.02
N ASP A 18 -5.09 -6.63 -5.58
CA ASP A 18 -6.37 -7.15 -5.13
C ASP A 18 -6.18 -8.09 -3.93
N MET A 19 -6.77 -7.71 -2.80
CA MET A 19 -6.80 -8.52 -1.58
C MET A 19 -8.23 -9.01 -1.33
N THR A 20 -8.39 -10.25 -0.87
CA THR A 20 -9.71 -10.74 -0.46
C THR A 20 -9.99 -10.31 0.98
N CYS A 21 -11.08 -9.59 1.21
CA CYS A 21 -11.48 -9.15 2.53
C CYS A 21 -11.79 -10.37 3.44
N PRO A 22 -11.14 -10.52 4.60
CA PRO A 22 -11.38 -11.64 5.50
C PRO A 22 -12.76 -11.58 6.19
N VAL A 23 -13.43 -10.43 6.15
CA VAL A 23 -14.73 -10.23 6.80
C VAL A 23 -15.90 -10.63 5.89
N CYS A 24 -15.86 -10.23 4.62
CA CYS A 24 -16.98 -10.44 3.69
C CYS A 24 -16.63 -11.25 2.44
N GLY A 25 -15.36 -11.59 2.22
CA GLY A 25 -14.91 -12.37 1.06
C GLY A 25 -14.90 -11.59 -0.26
N LYS A 26 -15.14 -10.28 -0.26
CA LYS A 26 -15.06 -9.43 -1.45
C LYS A 26 -13.62 -9.05 -1.77
N THR A 27 -13.33 -8.83 -3.05
CA THR A 27 -12.07 -8.24 -3.51
C THR A 27 -12.01 -6.75 -3.16
N ILE A 28 -10.96 -6.35 -2.46
CA ILE A 28 -10.63 -4.96 -2.17
C ILE A 28 -9.31 -4.60 -2.85
N GLU A 29 -9.25 -3.40 -3.41
CA GLU A 29 -8.02 -2.87 -4.00
C GLU A 29 -7.20 -2.19 -2.91
N VAL A 30 -5.98 -2.68 -2.69
CA VAL A 30 -5.02 -2.11 -1.73
C VAL A 30 -3.79 -1.61 -2.48
N PHE A 31 -3.24 -0.49 -2.05
CA PHE A 31 -2.06 0.08 -2.68
C PHE A 31 -0.81 -0.27 -1.87
N THR A 32 0.08 -1.08 -2.46
CA THR A 32 1.31 -1.52 -1.81
C THR A 32 2.55 -0.92 -2.49
N VAL A 33 3.58 -0.63 -1.70
CA VAL A 33 4.91 -0.26 -2.17
C VAL A 33 5.90 -1.24 -1.54
N LYS A 34 6.58 -2.03 -2.38
CA LYS A 34 7.51 -3.09 -1.94
C LYS A 34 6.85 -4.09 -0.95
N GLY A 35 5.58 -4.41 -1.16
CA GLY A 35 4.83 -5.35 -0.31
C GLY A 35 4.35 -4.77 1.03
N ARG A 36 4.40 -3.44 1.21
CA ARG A 36 3.80 -2.75 2.36
C ARG A 36 2.65 -1.88 1.89
N VAL A 37 1.50 -1.98 2.55
CA VAL A 37 0.35 -1.11 2.28
C VAL A 37 0.73 0.33 2.64
N VAL A 38 0.58 1.26 1.70
CA VAL A 38 0.92 2.68 1.91
C VAL A 38 -0.28 3.60 1.92
N GLU A 39 -1.46 3.12 1.51
CA GLU A 39 -2.71 3.88 1.57
C GLU A 39 -3.79 3.14 2.35
N GLU A 40 -4.68 3.92 2.98
CA GLU A 40 -5.86 3.35 3.62
C GLU A 40 -6.82 2.81 2.56
N SER A 41 -7.33 1.59 2.75
CA SER A 41 -8.30 0.99 1.83
C SER A 41 -9.50 0.49 2.61
N LYS A 42 -10.71 0.94 2.24
CA LYS A 42 -11.94 0.60 2.94
C LYS A 42 -12.76 -0.35 2.10
N CYS A 43 -13.04 -1.52 2.68
CA CYS A 43 -14.00 -2.45 2.13
C CYS A 43 -15.42 -1.92 2.35
N GLU A 44 -16.33 -2.25 1.43
CA GLU A 44 -17.76 -1.93 1.54
C GLU A 44 -18.42 -2.52 2.81
N CYS A 45 -17.85 -3.59 3.39
CA CYS A 45 -18.35 -4.19 4.62
C CYS A 45 -17.93 -3.43 5.89
N GLY A 46 -17.14 -2.36 5.78
CA GLY A 46 -16.60 -1.60 6.90
C GLY A 46 -15.23 -2.06 7.40
N TYR A 47 -14.60 -3.04 6.75
CA TYR A 47 -13.22 -3.43 7.04
C TYR A 47 -12.25 -2.38 6.50
N VAL A 48 -11.39 -1.83 7.35
CA VAL A 48 -10.39 -0.83 6.97
C VAL A 48 -9.02 -1.47 7.00
N VAL A 49 -8.32 -1.44 5.87
CA VAL A 49 -6.90 -1.78 5.78
C VAL A 49 -6.13 -0.50 6.06
N GLU A 50 -5.47 -0.46 7.22
CA GLU A 50 -4.64 0.67 7.60
C GLU A 50 -3.31 0.63 6.85
N PRO A 51 -2.79 1.77 6.37
CA PRO A 51 -1.47 1.82 5.78
C PRO A 51 -0.44 1.44 6.84
N GLN A 52 0.47 0.54 6.48
CA GLN A 52 1.65 0.29 7.30
C GLN A 52 2.60 1.45 7.09
N GLU A 53 2.41 2.50 7.90
CA GLU A 53 3.35 3.61 7.97
C GLU A 53 4.77 3.03 8.15
N PRO A 54 5.76 3.50 7.37
CA PRO A 54 7.13 3.14 7.69
C PRO A 54 7.37 3.67 9.10
N ASP A 55 7.58 2.74 10.04
CA ASP A 55 8.02 2.99 11.40
C ASP A 55 9.22 3.95 11.32
N SER A 56 8.92 5.24 11.40
CA SER A 56 9.87 6.32 11.46
C SER A 56 9.45 7.08 12.71
N PRO A 57 10.32 7.07 13.73
CA PRO A 57 9.95 7.38 15.09
C PRO A 57 9.42 8.81 15.16
N VAL A 58 8.35 8.98 15.94
CA VAL A 58 8.05 10.20 16.70
C VAL A 58 9.10 11.29 16.52
N VAL A 59 8.89 12.20 15.57
CA VAL A 59 9.44 13.55 15.72
C VAL A 59 8.42 14.31 16.55
N GLU A 60 8.33 13.92 17.82
CA GLU A 60 8.17 14.90 18.88
C GLU A 60 9.37 15.83 18.78
N LYS A 61 9.24 16.86 17.95
CA LYS A 61 9.94 18.11 18.20
C LYS A 61 8.88 19.15 18.45
N LYS A 62 8.37 19.05 19.67
CA LYS A 62 8.16 20.23 20.50
C LYS A 62 9.36 21.17 20.33
N GLU A 63 9.02 22.46 20.34
CA GLU A 63 9.85 23.59 20.78
C GLU A 63 10.78 24.21 19.72
N PRO A 64 11.12 25.51 19.85
CA PRO A 64 10.91 26.42 20.99
C PRO A 64 9.74 27.41 20.91
#